data_AF-A0A7Y4WFJ0-F1
#
_entry.id   AF-A0A7Y4WFJ0-F1
#
_cell.length_a   1.000
_cell.length_b   1.000
_cell.length_c   1.000
_cell.angle_alpha   90.00
_cell.angle_beta   90.00
_cell.angle_gamma   90.00
#
_symmetry.space_group_name_H-M   'P 1'
#
loop_
_entity.id
_entity.type
_entity.pdbx_description
1 polymer ?
#
loop_
_entity_poly.entity_id
_entity_poly.type
_entity_poly.pdbx_seq_one_letter_code
_entity_poly.pdbx_strand_id
1 'polypeptide(L)'
;MSSETSTSTPASRPDDSALAPWQLFTLAGLMGATVVVFVSRGQTPAGIILLSLTIFTAAVVGVAAWRTLSPFTQSDYRAAPAILGGRTRAALEREKALMLRALKELEFDRAMGKVSQADFEEMSARLRARATRLIAQLDNEGGYAAVINREIARRIGTEPPVQPQARPASASPQPEARFCGACGNPRDLDARFCKHCGASLESGQ
;
A
#
# COMPACT_ATOMS: atom_id res chain seq x y z
N MET A 1 -9.49 -8.31 -46.56
CA MET A 1 -8.55 -7.24 -46.17
C MET A 1 -8.14 -7.53 -44.74
N SER A 2 -6.96 -8.11 -44.62
CA SER A 2 -6.35 -8.59 -43.39
C SER A 2 -5.78 -7.40 -42.63
N SER A 3 -6.18 -7.23 -41.37
CA SER A 3 -5.56 -6.25 -40.48
C SER A 3 -4.58 -6.99 -39.60
N GLU A 4 -3.31 -6.88 -39.97
CA GLU A 4 -2.16 -7.39 -39.25
C GLU A 4 -1.98 -6.54 -37.97
N THR A 5 -2.37 -7.07 -36.82
CA THR A 5 -1.96 -6.53 -35.52
C THR A 5 -0.50 -6.89 -35.30
N SER A 6 0.39 -5.95 -35.62
CA SER A 6 1.81 -6.03 -35.27
C SER A 6 1.99 -6.06 -33.76
N THR A 7 2.11 -7.26 -33.21
CA THR A 7 2.69 -7.50 -31.89
C THR A 7 4.16 -7.11 -31.94
N SER A 8 4.48 -5.91 -31.48
CA SER A 8 5.86 -5.51 -31.21
C SER A 8 6.28 -6.14 -29.88
N THR A 9 7.03 -7.23 -29.99
CA THR A 9 7.77 -7.86 -28.88
C THR A 9 8.92 -6.95 -28.47
N PRO A 10 8.98 -6.41 -27.24
CA PRO A 10 10.20 -5.80 -26.75
C PRO A 10 11.17 -6.90 -26.29
N ALA A 11 12.36 -6.81 -26.87
CA ALA A 11 13.60 -7.51 -26.61
C ALA A 11 13.80 -8.02 -25.17
N SER A 12 14.20 -9.29 -25.11
CA SER A 12 14.89 -9.94 -24.00
C SER A 12 16.07 -9.09 -23.49
N ARG A 13 16.01 -8.71 -22.20
CA ARG A 13 17.16 -8.16 -21.46
C ARG A 13 17.92 -9.33 -20.84
N PRO A 14 19.19 -9.59 -21.20
CA PRO A 14 20.02 -10.56 -20.50
C PRO A 14 20.76 -9.82 -19.38
N ASP A 15 20.33 -9.97 -18.14
CA ASP A 15 21.13 -9.79 -16.92
C ASP A 15 20.23 -10.00 -15.70
N ASP A 16 19.93 -11.25 -15.37
CA ASP A 16 19.38 -11.64 -14.07
C ASP A 16 19.71 -13.13 -13.84
N SER A 17 20.99 -13.45 -13.78
CA SER A 17 21.48 -14.76 -13.33
C SER A 17 22.19 -14.65 -11.99
N ALA A 18 21.73 -13.75 -11.12
CA ALA A 18 22.03 -13.85 -9.71
C ALA A 18 21.16 -14.98 -9.14
N LEU A 19 21.76 -16.15 -8.92
CA LEU A 19 21.09 -17.31 -8.33
C LEU A 19 20.34 -16.87 -7.07
N ALA A 20 19.02 -17.00 -7.08
CA ALA A 20 18.20 -16.66 -5.93
C ALA A 20 18.68 -17.50 -4.73
N PRO A 21 18.71 -16.96 -3.50
CA PRO A 21 19.23 -17.69 -2.34
C PRO A 21 18.57 -19.06 -2.15
N TRP A 22 17.30 -19.21 -2.54
CA TRP A 22 16.58 -20.49 -2.48
C TRP A 22 17.11 -21.55 -3.48
N GLN A 23 17.68 -21.13 -4.61
CA GLN A 23 18.22 -22.01 -5.64
C GLN A 23 19.49 -22.69 -5.14
N LEU A 24 20.30 -22.00 -4.32
CA LEU A 24 21.47 -22.58 -3.66
C LEU A 24 21.07 -23.74 -2.73
N PHE A 25 19.95 -23.62 -2.00
CA PHE A 25 19.45 -24.72 -1.17
C PHE A 25 18.96 -25.91 -1.99
N THR A 26 18.27 -25.67 -3.10
CA THR A 26 17.85 -26.76 -4.01
C THR A 26 19.05 -27.44 -4.67
N LEU A 27 20.09 -26.69 -5.04
CA LEU A 27 21.31 -27.23 -5.62
C LEU A 27 22.14 -28.00 -4.59
N ALA A 28 22.24 -27.50 -3.35
CA ALA A 28 22.90 -28.21 -2.26
C ALA A 28 22.17 -29.54 -1.92
N GLY A 29 20.83 -29.53 -1.91
CA GLY A 29 20.04 -30.74 -1.74
C GLY A 29 20.24 -31.75 -2.87
N LEU A 30 20.28 -31.28 -4.12
CA LEU A 30 20.55 -32.11 -5.30
C LEU A 30 21.96 -32.72 -5.24
N MET A 31 22.97 -31.93 -4.84
CA MET A 31 24.35 -32.40 -4.72
C MET A 31 24.50 -33.40 -3.57
N GLY A 32 23.82 -33.18 -2.44
CA GLY A 32 23.76 -34.13 -1.34
C GLY A 32 23.16 -35.47 -1.76
N ALA A 33 22.08 -35.44 -2.54
CA ALA A 33 21.43 -36.64 -3.07
C ALA A 33 22.33 -37.41 -4.05
N THR A 34 23.06 -36.73 -4.93
CA THR A 34 23.98 -37.40 -5.88
C THR A 34 25.18 -38.02 -5.17
N VAL A 35 25.72 -37.38 -4.13
CA VAL A 35 26.81 -37.92 -3.32
C VAL A 35 26.38 -39.20 -2.57
N VAL A 36 25.16 -39.23 -2.02
CA VAL A 36 24.61 -40.44 -1.38
C VAL A 36 24.49 -41.60 -2.35
N VAL A 37 23.95 -41.36 -3.55
CA VAL A 37 23.80 -42.40 -4.57
C VAL A 37 25.16 -42.96 -5.00
N PHE A 38 26.19 -42.12 -5.07
CA PHE A 38 27.54 -42.53 -5.45
C PHE A 38 28.24 -43.34 -4.35
N VAL A 39 28.11 -42.93 -3.09
CA VAL A 39 28.71 -43.61 -1.92
C VAL A 39 27.94 -44.89 -1.53
N SER A 40 26.67 -45.01 -1.94
CA SER A 40 25.82 -46.18 -1.70
C SER A 40 26.18 -47.43 -2.53
N ARG A 41 27.19 -47.37 -3.41
CA ARG A 41 27.70 -48.56 -4.11
C ARG A 41 28.45 -49.47 -3.12
N GLY A 42 27.71 -50.33 -2.42
CA GLY A 42 28.25 -51.41 -1.58
C GLY A 42 27.87 -51.41 -0.10
N GLN A 43 27.00 -50.51 0.37
CA GLN A 43 26.56 -50.47 1.77
C GLN A 43 25.29 -51.29 2.02
N THR A 44 25.14 -51.82 3.24
CA THR A 44 23.93 -52.51 3.70
C THR A 44 22.73 -51.55 3.67
N PRO A 45 21.50 -52.05 3.44
CA PRO A 45 20.30 -51.20 3.30
C PRO A 45 20.06 -50.30 4.53
N ALA A 46 20.52 -50.70 5.71
CA ALA A 46 20.48 -49.89 6.93
C ALA A 46 21.35 -48.62 6.85
N GLY A 47 22.53 -48.69 6.21
CA GLY A 47 23.43 -47.53 6.06
C GLY A 47 22.82 -46.42 5.19
N ILE A 48 22.08 -46.81 4.15
CA ILE A 48 21.39 -45.87 3.25
C ILE A 48 20.28 -45.12 4.00
N ILE A 49 19.54 -45.81 4.88
CA ILE A 49 18.47 -45.21 5.69
C ILE A 49 19.07 -44.19 6.68
N LEU A 50 20.18 -44.53 7.34
CA LEU A 50 20.84 -43.62 8.29
C LEU A 50 21.46 -42.39 7.59
N LEU A 51 22.07 -42.58 6.40
CA LEU A 51 22.62 -41.46 5.61
C LEU A 51 21.52 -40.51 5.11
N SER A 52 20.42 -41.04 4.57
CA SER A 52 19.31 -40.21 4.12
C SER A 52 18.66 -39.43 5.28
N LEU A 53 18.50 -40.06 6.45
CA LEU A 53 17.95 -39.40 7.62
C LEU A 53 18.85 -38.28 8.15
N THR A 54 20.16 -38.48 8.19
CA THR A 54 21.12 -37.46 8.64
C THR A 54 21.21 -36.27 7.69
N ILE A 55 21.09 -36.50 6.38
CA ILE A 55 21.04 -35.42 5.38
C ILE A 55 19.73 -34.65 5.48
N PHE A 56 18.61 -35.34 5.68
CA PHE A 56 17.31 -34.69 5.87
C PHE A 56 17.31 -33.80 7.11
N THR A 57 17.82 -34.29 8.25
CA THR A 57 17.91 -33.47 9.47
C THR A 57 18.87 -32.30 9.30
N ALA A 58 20.01 -32.49 8.64
CA ALA A 58 20.94 -31.39 8.32
C ALA A 58 20.28 -30.31 7.43
N ALA A 59 19.51 -30.70 6.42
CA ALA A 59 18.79 -29.78 5.55
C ALA A 59 17.70 -28.99 6.31
N VAL A 60 16.91 -29.67 7.15
CA VAL A 60 15.89 -29.02 7.98
C VAL A 60 16.51 -28.01 8.95
N VAL A 61 17.63 -28.37 9.59
CA VAL A 61 18.37 -27.46 10.48
C VAL A 61 18.94 -26.27 9.70
N GLY A 62 19.48 -26.50 8.49
CA GLY A 62 19.97 -25.43 7.62
C GLY A 62 18.87 -24.44 7.21
N VAL A 63 17.68 -24.95 6.83
CA VAL A 63 16.51 -24.12 6.50
C VAL A 63 16.01 -23.36 7.73
N ALA A 64 15.96 -24.01 8.89
CA ALA A 64 15.57 -23.36 10.14
C ALA A 64 16.55 -22.25 10.52
N ALA A 65 17.86 -22.51 10.43
CA ALA A 65 18.92 -21.54 10.70
C ALA A 65 18.91 -20.37 9.70
N TRP A 66 18.69 -20.63 8.41
CA TRP A 66 18.53 -19.57 7.41
C TRP A 66 17.29 -18.72 7.70
N ARG A 67 16.17 -19.37 8.04
CA ARG A 67 14.92 -18.68 8.37
C ARG A 67 15.07 -17.82 9.62
N THR A 68 15.87 -18.24 10.60
CA THR A 68 16.15 -17.44 11.81
C THR A 68 17.19 -16.34 11.60
N LEU A 69 18.12 -16.49 10.65
CA LEU A 69 19.07 -15.43 10.27
C LEU A 69 18.49 -14.41 9.28
N SER A 70 17.51 -14.80 8.46
CA SER A 70 16.83 -13.91 7.51
C SER A 70 16.23 -12.62 8.11
N PRO A 71 15.68 -12.60 9.34
CA PRO A 71 15.24 -11.34 9.95
C PRO A 71 16.40 -10.44 10.35
N PHE A 72 17.60 -10.95 10.62
CA PHE A 72 18.74 -10.13 11.02
C PHE A 72 19.40 -9.41 9.84
N THR A 73 19.27 -9.95 8.63
CA THR A 73 19.77 -9.30 7.40
C THR A 73 18.76 -8.34 6.77
N GLN A 74 17.49 -8.40 7.18
CA GLN A 74 16.50 -7.38 6.88
C GLN A 74 16.50 -6.32 7.99
N SER A 75 17.53 -5.46 7.98
CA SER A 75 17.59 -4.24 8.80
C SER A 75 16.47 -3.23 8.48
N ASP A 76 15.57 -3.54 7.55
CA ASP A 76 14.33 -2.82 7.26
C ASP A 76 13.07 -3.53 7.76
N TYR A 77 13.15 -4.21 8.92
CA TYR A 77 11.99 -4.74 9.65
C TYR A 77 11.14 -3.60 10.25
N ARG A 78 10.47 -2.84 9.38
CA ARG A 78 9.25 -2.08 9.73
C ARG A 78 7.97 -2.82 9.36
N ALA A 79 8.06 -4.07 8.92
CA ALA A 79 6.90 -4.95 8.83
C ALA A 79 6.63 -5.54 10.22
N ALA A 80 6.03 -4.71 11.09
CA ALA A 80 5.37 -5.22 12.29
C ALA A 80 4.45 -6.39 11.86
N PRO A 81 4.57 -7.59 12.46
CA PRO A 81 3.73 -8.69 12.07
C PRO A 81 2.28 -8.31 12.39
N ALA A 82 1.45 -8.21 11.35
CA ALA A 82 0.05 -7.78 11.36
C ALA A 82 -0.89 -8.58 12.28
N ILE A 83 -0.36 -9.55 13.03
CA ILE A 83 -1.10 -10.43 13.95
C ILE A 83 -1.57 -9.68 15.21
N LEU A 84 -0.89 -8.61 15.64
CA LEU A 84 -1.34 -7.76 16.77
C LEU A 84 -2.35 -6.67 16.35
N GLY A 85 -2.26 -6.17 15.10
CA GLY A 85 -3.17 -5.15 14.57
C GLY A 85 -4.59 -5.67 14.28
N GLY A 86 -4.77 -6.98 14.03
CA GLY A 86 -6.10 -7.53 13.73
C GLY A 86 -7.09 -7.43 14.88
N ARG A 87 -6.63 -7.63 16.13
CA ARG A 87 -7.51 -7.55 17.32
C ARG A 87 -7.85 -6.10 17.69
N THR A 88 -6.89 -5.19 17.59
CA THR A 88 -7.10 -3.76 17.83
C THR A 88 -8.00 -3.17 16.75
N ARG A 89 -7.75 -3.47 15.48
CA ARG A 89 -8.58 -3.06 14.34
C ARG A 89 -10.02 -3.55 14.47
N ALA A 90 -10.23 -4.82 14.83
CA ALA A 90 -11.58 -5.36 15.03
C ALA A 90 -12.33 -4.68 16.19
N ALA A 91 -11.62 -4.21 17.23
CA ALA A 91 -12.24 -3.42 18.30
C ALA A 91 -12.65 -2.03 17.80
N LEU A 92 -11.76 -1.33 17.08
CA LEU A 92 -12.04 -0.02 16.49
C LEU A 92 -13.19 -0.08 15.47
N GLU A 93 -13.26 -1.15 14.66
CA GLU A 93 -14.36 -1.35 13.70
C GLU A 93 -15.72 -1.55 14.39
N ARG A 94 -15.76 -2.23 15.55
CA ARG A 94 -16.99 -2.37 16.35
C ARG A 94 -17.42 -1.03 16.94
N GLU A 95 -16.50 -0.26 17.51
CA GLU A 95 -16.80 1.07 18.04
C GLU A 95 -17.31 2.02 16.96
N LYS A 96 -16.69 2.01 15.77
CA LYS A 96 -17.18 2.73 14.59
C LYS A 96 -18.62 2.35 14.26
N ALA A 97 -18.92 1.05 14.21
CA ALA A 97 -20.26 0.57 13.88
C ALA A 97 -21.31 1.04 14.90
N LEU A 98 -20.97 1.04 16.20
CA LEU A 98 -21.83 1.56 17.26
C LEU A 98 -22.09 3.06 17.12
N MET A 99 -21.05 3.86 16.85
CA MET A 99 -21.19 5.31 16.67
C MET A 99 -22.05 5.67 15.46
N LEU A 100 -21.86 4.97 14.33
CA LEU A 100 -22.66 5.20 13.13
C LEU A 100 -24.12 4.77 13.33
N ARG A 101 -24.36 3.71 14.11
CA ARG A 101 -25.72 3.31 14.49
C ARG A 101 -26.40 4.35 15.36
N ALA A 102 -25.70 4.87 16.37
CA ALA A 102 -26.20 5.93 17.22
C ALA A 102 -26.53 7.21 16.43
N LEU A 103 -25.71 7.55 15.42
CA LEU A 103 -26.00 8.68 14.53
C LEU A 103 -27.28 8.47 13.72
N LYS A 104 -27.51 7.25 13.22
CA LYS A 104 -28.75 6.90 12.49
C LYS A 104 -29.97 6.90 13.39
N GLU A 105 -29.86 6.40 14.61
CA GLU A 105 -30.96 6.44 15.58
C GLU A 105 -31.33 7.89 15.91
N LEU A 106 -30.33 8.76 16.10
CA LEU A 106 -30.55 10.19 16.34
C LEU A 106 -31.24 10.88 15.16
N GLU A 107 -30.88 10.51 13.92
CA GLU A 107 -31.53 11.00 12.71
C GLU A 107 -32.99 10.52 12.61
N PHE A 108 -33.24 9.27 13.01
CA PHE A 108 -34.58 8.71 13.10
C PHE A 108 -35.42 9.39 14.18
N ASP A 109 -34.86 9.64 15.37
CA ASP A 109 -35.52 10.37 16.45
C ASP A 109 -35.90 11.81 16.06
N ARG A 110 -35.04 12.48 15.29
CA ARG A 110 -35.37 13.78 14.68
C ARG A 110 -36.51 13.65 13.67
N ALA A 111 -36.47 12.66 12.79
CA ALA A 111 -37.53 12.44 11.79
C ALA A 111 -38.88 12.10 12.44
N MET A 112 -38.86 11.45 13.62
CA MET A 112 -40.05 11.22 14.45
C MET A 112 -40.48 12.44 15.27
N GLY A 113 -39.75 13.56 15.21
CA GLY A 113 -40.04 14.76 15.98
C GLY A 113 -39.76 14.65 17.48
N LYS A 114 -39.03 13.61 17.93
CA LYS A 114 -38.67 13.44 19.35
C LYS A 114 -37.55 14.36 19.81
N VAL A 115 -36.74 14.86 18.87
CA VAL A 115 -35.56 15.69 19.12
C VAL A 115 -35.67 16.96 18.29
N SER A 116 -35.35 18.11 18.88
CA SER A 116 -35.36 19.39 18.18
C SER A 116 -34.20 19.49 17.18
N GLN A 117 -34.34 20.35 16.16
CA GLN A 117 -33.29 20.53 15.15
C GLN A 117 -31.98 21.05 15.78
N ALA A 118 -32.07 21.95 16.76
CA ALA A 118 -30.91 22.50 17.46
C ALA A 118 -30.17 21.41 18.27
N ASP A 119 -30.91 20.57 18.99
CA ASP A 119 -30.34 19.48 19.78
C ASP A 119 -29.71 18.40 18.88
N PHE A 120 -30.33 18.13 17.74
CA PHE A 120 -29.79 17.20 16.74
C PHE A 120 -28.44 17.70 16.20
N GLU A 121 -28.33 18.97 15.82
CA GLU A 121 -27.10 19.53 15.26
C GLU A 121 -25.94 19.46 16.26
N GLU A 122 -26.19 19.82 17.51
CA GLU A 122 -25.17 19.74 18.56
C GLU A 122 -24.72 18.29 18.82
N MET A 123 -25.67 17.37 19.06
CA MET A 123 -25.34 15.99 19.38
C MET A 123 -24.70 15.27 18.19
N SER A 124 -25.24 15.44 16.99
CA SER A 124 -24.73 14.82 15.78
C SER A 124 -23.33 15.32 15.42
N ALA A 125 -23.00 16.60 15.67
CA ALA A 125 -21.66 17.12 15.48
C ALA A 125 -20.64 16.42 16.39
N ARG A 126 -20.97 16.22 17.67
CA ARG A 126 -20.10 15.51 18.63
C ARG A 126 -19.88 14.05 18.23
N LEU A 127 -20.92 13.35 17.81
CA LEU A 127 -20.84 11.96 17.32
C LEU A 127 -20.01 11.86 16.03
N ARG A 128 -20.22 12.75 15.06
CA ARG A 128 -19.44 12.79 13.82
C ARG A 128 -17.96 13.05 14.09
N ALA A 129 -17.62 14.00 14.95
CA ALA A 129 -16.24 14.29 15.31
C ALA A 129 -15.52 13.06 15.92
N ARG A 130 -16.22 12.27 16.75
CA ARG A 130 -15.68 11.02 17.29
C ARG A 130 -15.54 9.93 16.21
N ALA A 131 -16.53 9.78 15.34
CA ALA A 131 -16.49 8.80 14.25
C ALA A 131 -15.33 9.09 13.27
N THR A 132 -15.10 10.35 12.91
CA THR A 132 -13.98 10.73 12.03
C THR A 132 -12.62 10.38 12.64
N ARG A 133 -12.45 10.54 13.97
CA ARG A 133 -11.21 10.15 14.66
C ARG A 133 -10.96 8.64 14.60
N LEU A 134 -12.00 7.83 14.84
CA LEU A 134 -11.89 6.36 14.74
C LEU A 134 -11.57 5.89 13.31
N ILE A 135 -12.19 6.53 12.31
CA ILE A 135 -11.91 6.22 10.89
C ILE A 135 -10.45 6.56 10.55
N ALA A 136 -9.98 7.74 10.96
CA ALA A 136 -8.59 8.13 10.75
C ALA A 136 -7.59 7.18 11.43
N GLN A 137 -7.91 6.67 12.64
CA GLN A 137 -7.08 5.67 13.31
C GLN A 137 -7.03 4.35 12.52
N LEU A 138 -8.17 3.86 12.03
CA LEU A 138 -8.24 2.66 11.20
C LEU A 138 -7.45 2.81 9.88
N ASP A 139 -7.51 3.98 9.25
CA ASP A 139 -6.79 4.25 8.01
C ASP A 139 -5.26 4.29 8.22
N ASN A 140 -4.81 4.79 9.38
CA ASN A 140 -3.40 4.82 9.76
C ASN A 140 -2.87 3.43 10.17
N GLU A 141 -3.65 2.64 10.93
CA GLU A 141 -3.27 1.27 11.34
C GLU A 141 -3.25 0.29 10.17
N GLY A 142 -4.01 0.57 9.10
CA GLY A 142 -4.10 -0.28 7.93
C GLY A 142 -2.82 -0.37 7.10
N GLY A 143 -1.86 0.55 7.23
CA GLY A 143 -0.57 0.54 6.53
C GLY A 143 -0.61 0.63 4.99
N TYR A 144 -1.75 0.33 4.36
CA TYR A 144 -1.94 0.33 2.92
C TYR A 144 -1.91 1.74 2.33
N ALA A 145 -2.33 2.77 3.08
CA ALA A 145 -2.33 4.15 2.61
C ALA A 145 -0.92 4.62 2.15
N ALA A 146 0.13 4.25 2.88
CA ALA A 146 1.51 4.59 2.51
C ALA A 146 1.99 3.85 1.25
N VAL A 147 1.57 2.59 1.08
CA VAL A 147 1.89 1.78 -0.11
C VAL A 147 1.14 2.30 -1.34
N ILE A 148 -0.14 2.63 -1.17
CA ILE A 148 -0.99 3.21 -2.22
C ILE A 148 -0.42 4.57 -2.66
N ASN A 149 -0.11 5.47 -1.72
CA ASN A 149 0.46 6.77 -2.06
C ASN A 149 1.81 6.66 -2.78
N ARG A 150 2.64 5.67 -2.44
CA ARG A 150 3.91 5.40 -3.13
C ARG A 150 3.68 4.91 -4.56
N GLU A 151 2.74 4.00 -4.77
CA GLU A 151 2.40 3.49 -6.10
C GLU A 151 1.74 4.58 -6.97
N ILE A 152 0.91 5.43 -6.37
CA ILE A 152 0.32 6.61 -7.04
C ILE A 152 1.43 7.59 -7.45
N ALA A 153 2.35 7.95 -6.54
CA ALA A 153 3.48 8.83 -6.85
C ALA A 153 4.34 8.28 -8.00
N ARG A 154 4.58 6.96 -8.00
CA ARG A 154 5.30 6.25 -9.07
C ARG A 154 4.60 6.37 -10.44
N ARG A 155 3.27 6.34 -10.47
CA ARG A 155 2.47 6.39 -11.71
C ARG A 155 2.24 7.80 -12.24
N ILE A 156 2.09 8.77 -11.35
CA ILE A 156 1.88 10.18 -11.71
C ILE A 156 3.22 10.85 -12.09
N GLY A 157 4.36 10.16 -11.90
CA GLY A 157 5.68 10.73 -12.19
C GLY A 157 6.01 11.94 -11.29
N THR A 158 5.21 12.16 -10.26
CA THR A 158 5.48 13.15 -9.23
C THR A 158 6.24 12.42 -8.14
N GLU A 159 7.56 12.53 -8.20
CA GLU A 159 8.40 12.29 -7.03
C GLU A 159 7.79 13.05 -5.84
N PRO A 160 7.62 12.42 -4.67
CA PRO A 160 7.05 13.13 -3.53
C PRO A 160 7.93 14.38 -3.28
N PRO A 161 7.34 15.55 -2.96
CA PRO A 161 8.14 16.71 -2.63
C PRO A 161 8.92 16.35 -1.36
N VAL A 162 10.21 16.04 -1.54
CA VAL A 162 11.19 16.14 -0.48
C VAL A 162 11.06 17.58 0.01
N GLN A 163 10.59 17.74 1.24
CA GLN A 163 10.42 19.04 1.88
C GLN A 163 11.70 19.86 1.66
N PRO A 164 11.65 20.97 0.91
CA PRO A 164 12.83 21.80 0.76
C PRO A 164 13.00 22.56 2.07
N GLN A 165 14.11 22.24 2.74
CA GLN A 165 14.67 23.06 3.80
C GLN A 165 14.73 24.50 3.32
N ALA A 166 14.32 25.41 4.21
CA ALA A 166 14.32 26.85 4.00
C ALA A 166 15.63 27.34 3.37
N ARG A 167 15.54 27.92 2.18
CA ARG A 167 16.45 28.95 1.66
C ARG A 167 15.69 29.89 0.71
N PRO A 168 16.12 31.16 0.64
CA PRO A 168 15.23 32.29 0.45
C PRO A 168 14.85 32.53 -1.02
N ALA A 169 13.72 33.21 -1.15
CA ALA A 169 13.06 33.67 -2.37
C ALA A 169 14.00 34.00 -3.55
N SER A 170 13.86 33.22 -4.61
CA SER A 170 14.17 33.65 -5.97
C SER A 170 12.93 33.47 -6.82
N ALA A 171 12.49 34.59 -7.39
CA ALA A 171 11.23 34.81 -8.10
C ALA A 171 10.90 33.73 -9.14
N SER A 172 9.78 33.05 -8.92
CA SER A 172 9.00 32.45 -10.01
C SER A 172 8.10 33.54 -10.60
N PRO A 173 7.83 33.55 -11.92
CA PRO A 173 6.88 34.48 -12.52
C PRO A 173 5.51 34.17 -11.92
N GLN A 174 4.93 35.12 -11.19
CA GLN A 174 3.53 35.01 -10.79
C GLN A 174 2.70 34.96 -12.09
N PRO A 175 1.89 33.92 -12.32
CA PRO A 175 0.90 33.99 -13.39
C PRO A 175 -0.06 35.11 -13.03
N GLU A 176 -0.14 36.13 -13.90
CA GLU A 176 -1.07 37.23 -13.76
C GLU A 176 -2.48 36.66 -13.54
N ALA A 177 -3.00 36.83 -12.32
CA ALA A 177 -4.31 36.32 -11.95
C ALA A 177 -5.36 37.08 -12.77
N ARG A 178 -5.88 36.46 -13.82
CA ARG A 178 -7.03 36.98 -14.56
C ARG A 178 -8.29 36.65 -13.75
N PHE A 179 -9.18 37.63 -13.62
CA PHE A 179 -10.48 37.44 -12.97
C PHE A 179 -11.56 37.15 -14.01
N CYS A 180 -12.58 36.37 -13.64
CA CYS A 180 -13.72 36.12 -14.49
C CYS A 180 -14.56 37.40 -14.67
N GLY A 181 -14.82 37.81 -15.92
CA GLY A 181 -15.66 38.99 -16.20
C GLY A 181 -17.13 38.87 -15.78
N ALA A 182 -17.62 37.64 -15.52
CA ALA A 182 -19.00 37.41 -15.12
C ALA A 182 -19.22 37.37 -13.60
N CYS A 183 -18.24 36.91 -12.82
CA CYS A 183 -18.40 36.71 -11.36
C CYS A 183 -17.23 37.24 -10.51
N GLY A 184 -16.17 37.76 -11.12
CA GLY A 184 -15.04 38.36 -10.42
C GLY A 184 -14.09 37.37 -9.72
N ASN A 185 -14.32 36.07 -9.79
CA ASN A 185 -13.44 35.07 -9.18
C ASN A 185 -12.17 34.80 -10.00
N PRO A 186 -11.06 34.39 -9.35
CA PRO A 186 -9.81 34.09 -10.04
C PRO A 186 -9.99 32.93 -11.04
N ARG A 187 -9.32 33.05 -12.19
CA ARG A 187 -9.40 32.13 -13.33
C ARG A 187 -8.02 31.55 -13.64
N ASP A 188 -7.96 30.24 -13.86
CA ASP A 188 -6.78 29.56 -14.40
C ASP A 188 -6.59 29.90 -15.90
N LEU A 189 -5.34 30.05 -16.35
CA LEU A 189 -5.01 30.53 -17.70
C LEU A 189 -5.53 29.62 -18.83
N ASP A 190 -5.71 28.34 -18.55
CA ASP A 190 -6.18 27.30 -19.47
C ASP A 190 -7.68 26.96 -19.31
N ALA A 191 -8.40 27.62 -18.39
CA ALA A 191 -9.79 27.31 -18.12
C ALA A 191 -10.73 27.81 -19.25
N ARG A 192 -11.39 26.89 -19.97
CA ARG A 192 -12.45 27.19 -20.96
C ARG A 192 -13.77 27.67 -20.32
N PHE A 193 -14.02 27.25 -19.08
CA PHE A 193 -15.20 27.62 -18.28
C PHE A 193 -14.78 28.08 -16.87
N CYS A 194 -15.55 28.96 -16.24
CA CYS A 194 -15.28 29.38 -14.86
C CYS A 194 -15.69 28.29 -13.87
N LYS A 195 -14.76 27.82 -13.02
CA LYS A 195 -15.01 26.83 -11.96
C LYS A 195 -16.05 27.29 -10.92
N HIS A 196 -16.25 28.60 -10.77
CA HIS A 196 -17.11 29.14 -9.70
C HIS A 196 -18.54 29.49 -10.16
N CYS A 197 -18.72 29.98 -11.40
CA CYS A 197 -20.04 30.38 -11.93
C CYS A 197 -20.47 29.63 -13.19
N GLY A 198 -19.61 28.81 -13.80
CA GLY A 198 -19.92 28.03 -15.00
C GLY A 198 -19.96 28.81 -16.31
N ALA A 199 -19.70 30.13 -16.30
CA ALA A 199 -19.69 30.94 -17.52
C ALA A 199 -18.62 30.42 -18.52
N SER A 200 -18.98 30.36 -19.81
CA SER A 200 -18.02 30.12 -20.89
C SER A 200 -17.12 31.33 -21.05
N LEU A 201 -15.83 31.09 -21.21
CA LEU A 201 -14.82 32.13 -21.25
C LEU A 201 -14.08 32.16 -22.60
N GLU A 202 -14.66 31.51 -23.61
CA GLU A 202 -14.21 31.48 -25.01
C GLU A 202 -14.86 32.60 -25.83
N SER A 203 -14.65 33.85 -25.43
CA SER A 203 -14.92 35.01 -26.28
C SER A 203 -14.04 36.21 -25.90
N GLY A 204 -13.19 36.63 -26.83
CA GLY A 204 -12.44 37.89 -26.73
C GLY A 204 -11.05 37.83 -27.36
N GLN A 205 -11.00 38.04 -28.68
CA GLN A 205 -9.87 38.69 -29.35
C GLN A 205 -9.72 40.11 -28.82
#